data_AF-A0A146K539-F1
#
_entry.id   AF-A0A146K539-F1
#
_cell.length_a   1.000
_cell.length_b   1.000
_cell.length_c   1.000
_cell.angle_alpha   90.00
_cell.angle_beta   90.00
_cell.angle_gamma   90.00
#
_symmetry.space_group_name_H-M   'P 1'
#
loop_
_entity.id
_entity.type
_entity.pdbx_description
1 polymer ?
#
loop_
_entity_poly.entity_id
_entity_poly.type
_entity_poly.pdbx_seq_one_letter_code
_entity_poly.pdbx_strand_id
1 'polypeptide(L)'
;PPSHYKNQPNDLMLLSDNPCHRLFVLLGPLENNGRIPMPLAVLQVSLEGLMNVNEVAKKLHLNQREDGNMVPWLLSQQYLNPEFSKYATARVVRIAVNPYFNSQGYGTRTLFCLKQFYENKYLNVISKRVDRDMAGYEPGKLAPLLIFLNQIQPEKINYLSVGFGLTEQLYQFWSRNFYLPVYLKHSLTQETCEHSCVMVHQLNNQFPILQELVEFRQEFQLRYFKLLDQQFKELPINLGLKVLTLQSQLKQEVQFTQNMVKRVQQYVKRILDFQAISDLAKEIGAWFFLSQNYEKLNVVQQKAVIGVAVQRKTFLEVSKELGVDLDQCQAIFAKAIGVFVKELEKVE
;
A
#
# COMPACT_ATOMS: atom_id res chain seq x y z
N PRO A 1 -0.07 -7.79 18.26
CA PRO A 1 -0.77 -6.56 18.73
C PRO A 1 -2.28 -6.76 18.63
N PRO A 2 -3.07 -6.44 19.67
CA PRO A 2 -4.52 -6.31 19.49
C PRO A 2 -4.73 -5.36 18.32
N SER A 3 -5.66 -5.70 17.42
CA SER A 3 -6.07 -4.86 16.29
C SER A 3 -6.12 -3.39 16.72
N HIS A 4 -5.08 -2.62 16.34
CA HIS A 4 -4.89 -1.21 16.69
C HIS A 4 -5.88 -0.35 15.89
N TYR A 5 -7.15 -0.60 16.12
CA TYR A 5 -8.27 0.16 15.61
C TYR A 5 -9.23 0.34 16.76
N LYS A 6 -9.47 1.60 17.12
CA LYS A 6 -10.46 1.96 18.13
C LYS A 6 -11.83 1.56 17.59
N ASN A 7 -12.34 0.43 18.04
CA ASN A 7 -13.68 -0.01 17.72
C ASN A 7 -14.67 0.96 18.37
N GLN A 8 -15.64 1.43 17.59
CA GLN A 8 -16.77 2.21 18.12
C GLN A 8 -17.98 1.29 18.19
N PRO A 9 -18.86 1.41 19.19
CA PRO A 9 -20.09 0.60 19.28
C PRO A 9 -20.93 0.64 17.99
N ASN A 10 -20.93 1.78 17.30
CA ASN A 10 -21.62 1.99 16.02
C ASN A 10 -21.09 1.10 14.88
N ASP A 11 -19.91 0.49 15.01
CA ASP A 11 -19.35 -0.38 13.97
C ASP A 11 -20.23 -1.61 13.71
N LEU A 12 -20.88 -2.15 14.74
CA LEU A 12 -21.82 -3.28 14.60
C LEU A 12 -23.11 -2.86 13.90
N MET A 13 -23.58 -1.65 14.17
CA MET A 13 -24.76 -1.08 13.50
C MET A 13 -24.44 -0.82 12.02
N LEU A 14 -23.29 -0.23 11.72
CA LEU A 14 -22.82 -0.01 10.35
C LEU A 14 -22.68 -1.32 9.57
N LEU A 15 -22.22 -2.38 10.24
CA LEU A 15 -22.14 -3.74 9.68
C LEU A 15 -23.51 -4.32 9.32
N SER A 16 -24.54 -4.00 10.11
CA SER A 16 -25.91 -4.50 9.90
C SER A 16 -26.68 -3.68 8.88
N ASP A 17 -26.45 -2.36 8.82
CA ASP A 17 -27.28 -1.45 8.04
C ASP A 17 -26.88 -1.37 6.57
N ASN A 18 -25.58 -1.52 6.25
CA ASN A 18 -25.11 -1.31 4.89
C ASN A 18 -25.01 -2.64 4.11
N PRO A 19 -25.84 -2.82 3.05
CA PRO A 19 -25.92 -4.07 2.29
C PRO A 19 -24.67 -4.36 1.46
N CYS A 20 -23.74 -3.41 1.33
CA CYS A 20 -22.48 -3.60 0.62
C CYS A 20 -21.41 -4.32 1.45
N HIS A 21 -21.61 -4.49 2.76
CA HIS A 21 -20.67 -5.22 3.60
C HIS A 21 -20.78 -6.75 3.42
N ARG A 22 -19.63 -7.42 3.50
CA ARG A 22 -19.49 -8.87 3.48
C ARG A 22 -18.57 -9.28 4.63
N LEU A 23 -18.94 -10.36 5.32
CA LEU A 23 -18.12 -10.98 6.36
C LEU A 23 -17.62 -12.33 5.86
N PHE A 24 -16.32 -12.53 5.99
CA PHE A 24 -15.65 -13.79 5.68
C PHE A 24 -14.94 -14.28 6.94
N VAL A 25 -15.00 -15.58 7.18
CA VAL A 25 -14.38 -16.20 8.35
C VAL A 25 -13.48 -17.35 7.90
N LEU A 26 -12.24 -17.36 8.37
CA LEU A 26 -11.33 -18.48 8.24
C LEU A 26 -11.52 -19.38 9.47
N LEU A 27 -11.94 -20.63 9.23
CA LEU A 27 -12.17 -21.64 10.25
C LEU A 27 -11.09 -22.71 10.19
N GLY A 28 -10.87 -23.39 11.32
CA GLY A 28 -10.15 -24.66 11.34
C GLY A 28 -10.95 -25.78 10.65
N PRO A 29 -10.38 -27.01 10.58
CA PRO A 29 -11.10 -28.18 10.11
C PRO A 29 -12.41 -28.36 10.89
N LEU A 30 -13.51 -28.59 10.16
CA LEU A 30 -14.81 -28.81 10.78
C LEU A 30 -14.89 -30.25 11.27
N GLU A 31 -15.08 -30.43 12.58
CA GLU A 31 -15.45 -31.73 13.16
C GLU A 31 -16.98 -31.85 13.15
N ASN A 32 -17.52 -33.01 12.73
CA ASN A 32 -18.97 -33.29 12.69
C ASN A 32 -19.59 -33.51 14.09
N ASN A 33 -19.06 -32.86 15.11
CA ASN A 33 -19.40 -33.05 16.52
C ASN A 33 -20.45 -32.02 17.03
N GLY A 34 -21.04 -31.23 16.13
CA GLY A 34 -22.03 -30.20 16.49
C GLY A 34 -21.46 -28.99 17.25
N ARG A 35 -20.14 -28.88 17.37
CA ARG A 35 -19.47 -27.74 18.02
C ARG A 35 -19.34 -26.57 17.06
N ILE A 36 -19.55 -25.35 17.58
CA ILE A 36 -19.30 -24.12 16.83
C ILE A 36 -17.79 -24.03 16.57
N PRO A 37 -17.34 -23.97 15.30
CA PRO A 37 -15.93 -23.91 14.98
C PRO A 37 -15.33 -22.58 15.44
N MET A 38 -14.12 -22.62 15.99
CA MET A 38 -13.43 -21.40 16.43
C MET A 38 -12.93 -20.59 15.22
N PRO A 39 -13.28 -19.30 15.11
CA PRO A 39 -12.75 -18.43 14.06
C PRO A 39 -11.25 -18.14 14.29
N LEU A 40 -10.44 -18.48 13.30
CA LEU A 40 -9.00 -18.20 13.29
C LEU A 40 -8.72 -16.76 12.83
N ALA A 41 -9.46 -16.32 11.81
CA ALA A 41 -9.43 -14.95 11.33
C ALA A 41 -10.80 -14.54 10.79
N VAL A 42 -11.12 -13.25 10.93
CA VAL A 42 -12.33 -12.62 10.39
C VAL A 42 -11.92 -11.48 9.48
N LEU A 43 -12.62 -11.36 8.36
CA LEU A 43 -12.38 -10.34 7.36
C LEU A 43 -13.71 -9.65 7.03
N GLN A 44 -13.72 -8.33 7.20
CA GLN A 44 -14.81 -7.47 6.77
C GLN A 44 -14.42 -6.79 5.47
N VAL A 45 -15.28 -6.94 4.46
CA VAL A 45 -15.13 -6.34 3.15
C VAL A 45 -16.32 -5.41 2.89
N SER A 46 -16.10 -4.34 2.14
CA SER A 46 -17.14 -3.47 1.58
C SER A 46 -17.01 -3.48 0.08
N LEU A 47 -18.11 -3.75 -0.63
CA LEU A 47 -18.19 -3.56 -2.07
C LEU A 47 -18.38 -2.07 -2.37
N GLU A 48 -17.56 -1.52 -3.25
CA GLU A 48 -17.54 -0.11 -3.62
C GLU A 48 -17.37 0.04 -5.14
N GLY A 49 -17.79 1.17 -5.73
CA GLY A 49 -17.63 1.45 -7.16
C GLY A 49 -18.93 1.42 -7.94
N LEU A 50 -18.84 1.22 -9.27
CA LEU A 50 -19.98 1.26 -10.21
C LEU A 50 -20.78 2.58 -10.13
N MET A 51 -20.07 3.69 -9.89
CA MET A 51 -20.68 5.00 -9.73
C MET A 51 -21.00 5.64 -11.08
N ASN A 52 -21.99 6.55 -11.09
CA ASN A 52 -22.29 7.37 -12.25
C ASN A 52 -21.20 8.44 -12.43
N VAL A 53 -20.38 8.29 -13.46
CA VAL A 53 -19.24 9.20 -13.72
C VAL A 53 -19.69 10.65 -13.87
N ASN A 54 -20.84 10.90 -14.48
CA ASN A 54 -21.34 12.26 -14.67
C ASN A 54 -21.69 12.92 -13.33
N GLU A 55 -22.19 12.16 -12.36
CA GLU A 55 -22.45 12.65 -11.01
C GLU A 55 -21.17 12.85 -10.23
N VAL A 56 -20.23 11.90 -10.33
CA VAL A 56 -18.91 11.99 -9.69
C VAL A 56 -18.17 13.22 -10.20
N ALA A 57 -18.11 13.45 -11.51
CA ALA A 57 -17.50 14.63 -12.11
C ALA A 57 -18.13 15.93 -11.58
N LYS A 58 -19.47 16.01 -11.54
CA LYS A 58 -20.19 17.17 -10.97
C LYS A 58 -19.84 17.40 -9.49
N LYS A 59 -19.85 16.34 -8.67
CA LYS A 59 -19.55 16.46 -7.23
C LYS A 59 -18.09 16.81 -6.95
N LEU A 60 -17.16 16.30 -7.76
CA LEU A 60 -15.74 16.68 -7.70
C LEU A 60 -15.56 18.18 -7.96
N HIS A 61 -16.26 18.75 -8.95
CA HIS A 61 -16.25 20.21 -9.18
C HIS A 61 -16.81 21.01 -8.01
N LEU A 62 -17.79 20.46 -7.28
CA LEU A 62 -18.41 21.09 -6.11
C LEU A 62 -17.66 20.82 -4.79
N ASN A 63 -16.55 20.08 -4.80
CA ASN A 63 -15.83 19.62 -3.61
C ASN A 63 -16.73 18.92 -2.56
N GLN A 64 -17.81 18.28 -3.02
CA GLN A 64 -18.71 17.53 -2.16
C GLN A 64 -18.21 16.11 -2.03
N ARG A 65 -18.10 15.62 -0.79
CA ARG A 65 -17.71 14.23 -0.52
C ARG A 65 -18.95 13.33 -0.58
N GLU A 66 -18.79 12.13 -1.14
CA GLU A 66 -19.81 11.08 -1.03
C GLU A 66 -19.61 10.22 0.22
N ASP A 67 -20.72 9.85 0.84
CA ASP A 67 -20.76 8.86 1.90
C ASP A 67 -20.75 7.45 1.30
N GLY A 68 -19.84 6.59 1.77
CA GLY A 68 -19.55 5.31 1.13
C GLY A 68 -18.51 5.44 0.01
N ASN A 69 -18.22 4.34 -0.69
CA ASN A 69 -17.40 4.38 -1.92
C ASN A 69 -16.01 5.06 -1.76
N MET A 70 -15.39 4.90 -0.59
CA MET A 70 -14.21 5.68 -0.20
C MET A 70 -13.06 5.57 -1.20
N VAL A 71 -12.70 4.37 -1.64
CA VAL A 71 -11.50 4.17 -2.45
C VAL A 71 -11.68 4.67 -3.89
N PRO A 72 -12.73 4.29 -4.63
CA PRO A 72 -12.88 4.80 -5.99
C PRO A 72 -13.10 6.31 -6.02
N TRP A 73 -13.85 6.89 -5.06
CA TRP A 73 -13.98 8.34 -4.93
C TRP A 73 -12.62 9.02 -4.73
N LEU A 74 -11.84 8.54 -3.78
CA LEU A 74 -10.54 9.12 -3.43
C LEU A 74 -9.54 9.06 -4.59
N LEU A 75 -9.51 7.93 -5.31
CA LEU A 75 -8.63 7.78 -6.47
C LEU A 75 -9.10 8.67 -7.64
N SER A 76 -10.40 8.74 -7.90
CA SER A 76 -10.95 9.68 -8.88
C SER A 76 -10.64 11.14 -8.56
N GLN A 77 -10.68 11.53 -7.28
CA GLN A 77 -10.32 12.87 -6.84
C GLN A 77 -8.82 13.14 -6.96
N GLN A 78 -7.98 12.23 -6.46
CA GLN A 78 -6.52 12.41 -6.38
C GLN A 78 -5.86 12.50 -7.77
N TYR A 79 -6.38 11.74 -8.72
CA TYR A 79 -5.86 11.63 -10.08
C TYR A 79 -6.70 12.39 -11.11
N LEU A 80 -7.72 13.14 -10.66
CA LEU A 80 -8.65 13.89 -11.50
C LEU A 80 -9.25 13.03 -12.62
N ASN A 81 -9.47 11.75 -12.34
CA ASN A 81 -9.96 10.76 -13.28
C ASN A 81 -11.32 10.20 -12.78
N PRO A 82 -12.45 10.86 -13.10
CA PRO A 82 -13.76 10.41 -12.66
C PRO A 82 -14.18 9.08 -13.29
N GLU A 83 -13.61 8.68 -14.43
CA GLU A 83 -13.89 7.40 -15.09
C GLU A 83 -13.51 6.19 -14.23
N PHE A 84 -12.49 6.33 -13.39
CA PHE A 84 -12.05 5.28 -12.47
C PHE A 84 -13.14 4.83 -11.49
N SER A 85 -14.11 5.70 -11.19
CA SER A 85 -15.26 5.39 -10.31
C SER A 85 -16.20 4.31 -10.86
N LYS A 86 -16.12 4.00 -12.17
CA LYS A 86 -16.83 2.88 -12.81
C LYS A 86 -16.34 1.52 -12.31
N TYR A 87 -15.07 1.41 -11.91
CA TYR A 87 -14.51 0.14 -11.49
C TYR A 87 -15.01 -0.25 -10.10
N ALA A 88 -15.53 -1.47 -9.98
CA ALA A 88 -15.91 -2.09 -8.74
C ALA A 88 -14.70 -2.57 -7.95
N THR A 89 -14.71 -2.41 -6.63
CA THR A 89 -13.69 -2.91 -5.72
C THR A 89 -14.30 -3.57 -4.50
N ALA A 90 -13.61 -4.59 -4.00
CA ALA A 90 -13.81 -5.09 -2.65
C ALA A 90 -12.75 -4.46 -1.74
N ARG A 91 -13.17 -3.48 -0.93
CA ARG A 91 -12.32 -2.86 0.07
C ARG A 91 -12.30 -3.70 1.34
N VAL A 92 -11.12 -4.16 1.72
CA VAL A 92 -10.90 -4.73 3.05
C VAL A 92 -11.00 -3.59 4.07
N VAL A 93 -12.07 -3.63 4.87
CA VAL A 93 -12.32 -2.64 5.92
C VAL A 93 -11.53 -3.02 7.17
N ARG A 94 -11.60 -4.30 7.56
CA ARG A 94 -10.88 -4.85 8.71
C ARG A 94 -10.47 -6.29 8.45
N ILE A 95 -9.29 -6.64 8.94
CA ILE A 95 -8.83 -8.01 9.10
C ILE A 95 -8.44 -8.21 10.56
N ALA A 96 -9.04 -9.20 11.20
CA ALA A 96 -8.78 -9.56 12.58
C ALA A 96 -8.30 -11.01 12.63
N VAL A 97 -7.08 -11.21 13.11
CA VAL A 97 -6.53 -12.55 13.40
C VAL A 97 -6.62 -12.76 14.90
N ASN A 98 -7.00 -13.98 15.30
CA ASN A 98 -7.04 -14.32 16.72
C ASN A 98 -5.65 -14.09 17.36
N PRO A 99 -5.57 -13.33 18.48
CA PRO A 99 -4.29 -12.94 19.08
C PRO A 99 -3.35 -14.11 19.42
N TYR A 100 -3.89 -15.26 19.79
CA TYR A 100 -3.12 -16.47 20.11
C TYR A 100 -2.39 -17.07 18.91
N PHE A 101 -2.85 -16.74 17.70
CA PHE A 101 -2.29 -17.24 16.44
C PHE A 101 -1.66 -16.13 15.59
N ASN A 102 -1.32 -15.00 16.22
CA ASN A 102 -0.59 -13.92 15.55
C ASN A 102 0.73 -14.44 14.96
N SER A 103 1.11 -13.88 13.81
CA SER A 103 2.34 -14.24 13.09
C SER A 103 2.42 -15.68 12.54
N GLN A 104 1.36 -16.48 12.62
CA GLN A 104 1.29 -17.82 11.99
C GLN A 104 0.80 -17.80 10.53
N GLY A 105 0.57 -16.60 9.96
CA GLY A 105 0.21 -16.45 8.55
C GLY A 105 -1.29 -16.57 8.24
N TYR A 106 -2.17 -16.72 9.24
CA TYR A 106 -3.62 -16.82 9.02
C TYR A 106 -4.21 -15.60 8.30
N GLY A 107 -3.73 -14.38 8.60
CA GLY A 107 -4.17 -13.17 7.87
C GLY A 107 -3.82 -13.23 6.38
N THR A 108 -2.59 -13.63 6.04
CA THR A 108 -2.13 -13.85 4.67
C THR A 108 -2.97 -14.94 3.99
N ARG A 109 -3.27 -16.04 4.69
CA ARG A 109 -4.11 -17.12 4.17
C ARG A 109 -5.53 -16.65 3.88
N THR A 110 -6.12 -15.83 4.75
CA THR A 110 -7.45 -15.24 4.54
C THR A 110 -7.49 -14.38 3.29
N LEU A 111 -6.50 -13.49 3.09
CA LEU A 111 -6.41 -12.65 1.88
C LEU A 111 -6.19 -13.49 0.63
N PHE A 112 -5.36 -14.53 0.71
CA PHE A 112 -5.17 -15.47 -0.39
C PHE A 112 -6.49 -16.13 -0.78
N CYS A 113 -7.27 -16.65 0.18
CA CYS A 113 -8.57 -17.26 -0.10
C CYS A 113 -9.57 -16.24 -0.67
N LEU A 114 -9.60 -15.02 -0.14
CA LEU A 114 -10.44 -13.93 -0.66
C LEU A 114 -10.13 -13.64 -2.13
N LYS A 115 -8.83 -13.53 -2.47
CA LYS A 115 -8.39 -13.33 -3.84
C LYS A 115 -8.89 -14.46 -4.74
N GLN A 116 -8.67 -15.72 -4.33
CA GLN A 116 -9.10 -16.88 -5.11
C GLN A 116 -10.63 -16.92 -5.32
N PHE A 117 -11.40 -16.41 -4.34
CA PHE A 117 -12.85 -16.27 -4.42
C PHE A 117 -13.26 -15.27 -5.50
N TYR A 118 -12.74 -14.05 -5.47
CA TYR A 118 -13.07 -13.04 -6.47
C TYR A 118 -12.43 -13.30 -7.85
N GLU A 119 -11.33 -14.05 -7.91
CA GLU A 119 -10.75 -14.56 -9.16
C GLU A 119 -11.50 -15.78 -9.71
N ASN A 120 -12.60 -16.19 -9.09
CA ASN A 120 -13.44 -17.29 -9.55
C ASN A 120 -12.72 -18.66 -9.60
N LYS A 121 -11.58 -18.82 -8.92
CA LYS A 121 -10.78 -20.06 -8.95
C LYS A 121 -11.43 -21.22 -8.20
N TYR A 122 -12.36 -20.93 -7.29
CA TYR A 122 -13.18 -21.95 -6.65
C TYR A 122 -14.35 -22.43 -7.54
N LEU A 123 -14.64 -21.79 -8.69
CA LEU A 123 -15.80 -22.11 -9.54
C LEU A 123 -15.77 -23.51 -10.18
N ASN A 124 -14.61 -24.13 -10.34
CA ASN A 124 -14.46 -25.34 -11.15
C ASN A 124 -15.06 -26.63 -10.54
N VAL A 125 -15.76 -26.57 -9.40
CA VAL A 125 -16.15 -27.77 -8.62
C VAL A 125 -17.66 -28.02 -8.54
N ILE A 126 -18.57 -27.04 -8.79
CA ILE A 126 -20.02 -27.24 -8.57
C ILE A 126 -20.87 -26.47 -9.60
N SER A 127 -21.91 -27.12 -10.15
CA SER A 127 -22.73 -26.70 -11.30
C SER A 127 -24.01 -25.89 -10.99
N LYS A 128 -24.37 -25.65 -9.72
CA LYS A 128 -25.48 -24.75 -9.34
C LYS A 128 -25.08 -23.92 -8.13
N ARG A 129 -24.72 -22.66 -8.37
CA ARG A 129 -24.51 -21.66 -7.31
C ARG A 129 -25.76 -20.80 -7.21
N VAL A 130 -26.09 -20.43 -5.98
CA VAL A 130 -27.27 -19.66 -5.63
C VAL A 130 -26.81 -18.25 -5.23
N ASP A 131 -27.65 -17.24 -5.45
CA ASP A 131 -27.46 -15.93 -4.84
C ASP A 131 -27.25 -16.10 -3.32
N ARG A 132 -26.34 -15.35 -2.71
CA ARG A 132 -25.99 -15.49 -1.28
C ARG A 132 -27.25 -15.49 -0.43
N ASP A 133 -28.17 -14.59 -0.74
CA ASP A 133 -29.40 -14.38 0.03
C ASP A 133 -30.43 -15.50 -0.17
N MET A 134 -30.21 -16.36 -1.16
CA MET A 134 -31.06 -17.50 -1.49
C MET A 134 -30.37 -18.86 -1.23
N ALA A 135 -29.08 -18.85 -0.86
CA ALA A 135 -28.29 -20.07 -0.66
C ALA A 135 -28.76 -20.84 0.59
N GLY A 136 -29.46 -21.95 0.37
CA GLY A 136 -30.04 -22.76 1.45
C GLY A 136 -31.34 -22.18 2.03
N TYR A 137 -31.98 -21.23 1.34
CA TYR A 137 -33.29 -20.71 1.73
C TYR A 137 -34.38 -21.74 1.41
N GLU A 138 -35.10 -22.18 2.44
CA GLU A 138 -36.36 -22.92 2.33
C GLU A 138 -37.45 -22.11 3.03
N PRO A 139 -38.60 -21.84 2.39
CA PRO A 139 -39.72 -21.16 3.02
C PRO A 139 -40.10 -21.83 4.36
N GLY A 140 -40.04 -21.07 5.46
CA GLY A 140 -40.37 -21.56 6.81
C GLY A 140 -39.18 -22.12 7.62
N LYS A 141 -37.96 -22.12 7.08
CA LYS A 141 -36.73 -22.45 7.82
C LYS A 141 -35.76 -21.27 7.86
N LEU A 142 -35.02 -21.16 8.96
CA LEU A 142 -33.93 -20.19 9.08
C LEU A 142 -32.79 -20.57 8.14
N ALA A 143 -32.22 -19.56 7.47
CA ALA A 143 -31.03 -19.73 6.65
C ALA A 143 -29.83 -20.23 7.49
N PRO A 144 -28.91 -21.01 6.90
CA PRO A 144 -27.73 -21.48 7.61
C PRO A 144 -26.84 -20.30 8.02
N LEU A 145 -26.25 -20.37 9.22
CA LEU A 145 -25.34 -19.34 9.74
C LEU A 145 -24.06 -19.22 8.89
N LEU A 146 -23.57 -20.35 8.37
CA LEU A 146 -22.34 -20.44 7.58
C LEU A 146 -22.64 -21.09 6.24
N ILE A 147 -22.09 -20.50 5.17
CA ILE A 147 -22.19 -21.01 3.81
C ILE A 147 -20.76 -21.14 3.28
N PHE A 148 -20.46 -22.23 2.58
CA PHE A 148 -19.14 -22.43 2.03
C PHE A 148 -18.90 -21.52 0.81
N LEU A 149 -17.69 -20.98 0.68
CA LEU A 149 -17.31 -20.09 -0.42
C LEU A 149 -17.47 -20.71 -1.82
N ASN A 150 -17.44 -22.05 -1.92
CA ASN A 150 -17.65 -22.76 -3.19
C ASN A 150 -19.13 -22.87 -3.60
N GLN A 151 -20.07 -22.46 -2.75
CA GLN A 151 -21.51 -22.46 -3.04
C GLN A 151 -22.00 -21.08 -3.50
N ILE A 152 -21.23 -20.01 -3.21
CA ILE A 152 -21.60 -18.62 -3.48
C ILE A 152 -20.97 -18.16 -4.80
N GLN A 153 -21.76 -17.50 -5.65
CA GLN A 153 -21.21 -16.78 -6.79
C GLN A 153 -20.68 -15.41 -6.34
N PRO A 154 -19.38 -15.09 -6.54
CA PRO A 154 -18.83 -13.80 -6.14
C PRO A 154 -19.38 -12.67 -7.02
N GLU A 155 -19.52 -11.49 -6.44
CA GLU A 155 -19.79 -10.27 -7.20
C GLU A 155 -18.63 -9.95 -8.15
N LYS A 156 -18.95 -9.38 -9.32
CA LYS A 156 -17.93 -8.98 -10.28
C LYS A 156 -17.24 -7.72 -9.78
N ILE A 157 -15.97 -7.87 -9.40
CA ILE A 157 -15.10 -6.76 -9.00
C ILE A 157 -13.88 -6.66 -9.90
N ASN A 158 -13.24 -5.50 -9.92
CA ASN A 158 -12.08 -5.22 -10.75
C ASN A 158 -10.75 -5.33 -9.98
N TYR A 159 -10.73 -4.91 -8.72
CA TYR A 159 -9.55 -4.93 -7.87
C TYR A 159 -9.93 -5.04 -6.39
N LEU A 160 -8.99 -5.49 -5.57
CA LEU A 160 -9.11 -5.40 -4.12
C LEU A 160 -8.45 -4.10 -3.64
N SER A 161 -8.95 -3.54 -2.55
CA SER A 161 -8.37 -2.35 -1.96
C SER A 161 -8.33 -2.42 -0.44
N VAL A 162 -7.52 -1.57 0.17
CA VAL A 162 -7.47 -1.40 1.62
C VAL A 162 -7.12 0.05 1.94
N GLY A 163 -7.74 0.60 2.99
CA GLY A 163 -7.34 1.86 3.60
C GLY A 163 -6.96 1.63 5.06
N PHE A 164 -5.79 2.09 5.48
CA PHE A 164 -5.28 1.90 6.84
C PHE A 164 -4.37 3.05 7.29
N GLY A 165 -4.09 3.15 8.60
CA GLY A 165 -3.11 4.10 9.15
C GLY A 165 -1.69 3.57 8.92
N LEU A 166 -0.82 4.39 8.31
CA LEU A 166 0.47 3.92 7.83
C LEU A 166 1.42 3.63 9.01
N THR A 167 1.58 2.34 9.30
CA THR A 167 2.64 1.81 10.18
C THR A 167 3.54 0.84 9.42
N GLU A 168 4.75 0.61 9.91
CA GLU A 168 5.66 -0.35 9.29
C GLU A 168 5.10 -1.78 9.28
N GLN A 169 4.44 -2.19 10.37
CA GLN A 169 3.86 -3.53 10.50
C GLN A 169 2.74 -3.76 9.47
N LEU A 170 1.79 -2.81 9.37
CA LEU A 170 0.68 -2.92 8.43
C LEU A 170 1.16 -2.80 6.98
N TYR A 171 2.05 -1.84 6.69
CA TYR A 171 2.62 -1.69 5.36
C TYR A 171 3.31 -2.98 4.91
N GLN A 172 4.14 -3.57 5.77
CA GLN A 172 4.82 -4.82 5.46
C GLN A 172 3.84 -5.99 5.27
N PHE A 173 2.78 -6.06 6.08
CA PHE A 173 1.74 -7.07 5.91
C PHE A 173 1.06 -6.96 4.53
N TRP A 174 0.62 -5.76 4.15
CA TRP A 174 -0.07 -5.54 2.86
C TRP A 174 0.87 -5.73 1.68
N SER A 175 2.10 -5.18 1.74
CA SER A 175 3.10 -5.33 0.70
C SER A 175 3.51 -6.79 0.46
N ARG A 176 3.66 -7.60 1.52
CA ARG A 176 3.89 -9.06 1.40
C ARG A 176 2.74 -9.82 0.75
N ASN A 177 1.52 -9.29 0.86
CA ASN A 177 0.34 -9.80 0.18
C ASN A 177 0.15 -9.16 -1.22
N PHE A 178 1.20 -8.56 -1.78
CA PHE A 178 1.22 -7.94 -3.09
C PHE A 178 0.25 -6.76 -3.26
N TYR A 179 -0.16 -6.12 -2.17
CA TYR A 179 -0.86 -4.84 -2.25
C TYR A 179 0.16 -3.74 -2.55
N LEU A 180 -0.32 -2.75 -3.28
CA LEU A 180 0.49 -1.79 -4.00
C LEU A 180 -0.02 -0.39 -3.63
N PRO A 181 0.81 0.49 -3.01
CA PRO A 181 0.36 1.79 -2.54
C PRO A 181 0.09 2.73 -3.71
N VAL A 182 -1.05 3.41 -3.66
CA VAL A 182 -1.48 4.39 -4.68
C VAL A 182 -1.84 5.72 -4.05
N TYR A 183 -2.04 5.78 -2.74
CA TYR A 183 -2.35 7.05 -2.09
C TYR A 183 -1.82 7.06 -0.66
N LEU A 184 -1.33 8.25 -0.26
CA LEU A 184 -0.95 8.55 1.11
C LEU A 184 -1.40 9.97 1.44
N LYS A 185 -2.22 10.11 2.47
CA LYS A 185 -2.74 11.39 2.92
C LYS A 185 -1.63 12.23 3.54
N HIS A 186 -1.54 13.51 3.18
CA HIS A 186 -0.53 14.41 3.73
C HIS A 186 -0.78 14.72 5.21
N SER A 187 -2.03 14.96 5.59
CA SER A 187 -2.37 15.24 6.99
C SER A 187 -2.48 13.98 7.82
N LEU A 188 -1.99 14.06 9.05
CA LEU A 188 -2.18 13.04 10.06
C LEU A 188 -3.65 12.97 10.46
N THR A 189 -4.12 11.77 10.75
CA THR A 189 -5.42 11.56 11.39
C THR A 189 -5.33 11.99 12.85
N GLN A 190 -6.38 12.63 13.36
CA GLN A 190 -6.38 13.19 14.73
C GLN A 190 -6.34 12.08 15.79
N GLU A 191 -6.86 10.90 15.46
CA GLU A 191 -7.05 9.80 16.40
C GLU A 191 -5.80 8.96 16.60
N THR A 192 -5.02 8.76 15.53
CA THR A 192 -3.86 7.85 15.56
C THR A 192 -2.53 8.57 15.33
N CYS A 193 -2.56 9.83 14.90
CA CYS A 193 -1.38 10.55 14.44
C CYS A 193 -0.63 9.82 13.31
N GLU A 194 -1.35 9.02 12.51
CA GLU A 194 -0.81 8.30 11.36
C GLU A 194 -1.38 8.88 10.06
N HIS A 195 -0.59 8.81 8.98
CA HIS A 195 -1.04 9.12 7.63
C HIS A 195 -1.96 8.00 7.12
N SER A 196 -3.10 8.33 6.55
CA SER A 196 -3.96 7.33 5.91
C SER A 196 -3.35 6.88 4.57
N CYS A 197 -3.09 5.59 4.43
CA CYS A 197 -2.59 4.97 3.21
C CYS A 197 -3.69 4.14 2.54
N VAL A 198 -3.79 4.24 1.21
CA VAL A 198 -4.58 3.31 0.40
C VAL A 198 -3.66 2.50 -0.49
N MET A 199 -3.84 1.18 -0.43
CA MET A 199 -3.17 0.22 -1.28
C MET A 199 -4.20 -0.59 -2.05
N VAL A 200 -3.85 -0.96 -3.27
CA VAL A 200 -4.70 -1.75 -4.17
C VAL A 200 -4.01 -3.06 -4.50
N HIS A 201 -4.79 -4.10 -4.78
CA HIS A 201 -4.29 -5.36 -5.30
C HIS A 201 -5.10 -5.71 -6.54
N GLN A 202 -4.39 -5.93 -7.62
CA GLN A 202 -4.98 -6.25 -8.90
C GLN A 202 -5.46 -7.71 -8.93
N LEU A 203 -6.62 -7.93 -9.54
CA LEU A 203 -7.12 -9.26 -9.86
C LEU A 203 -6.72 -9.64 -11.29
N ASN A 204 -6.48 -10.93 -11.53
CA ASN A 204 -6.10 -11.41 -12.86
C ASN A 204 -7.22 -11.10 -13.90
N ASN A 205 -6.82 -10.78 -15.15
CA ASN A 205 -7.66 -10.70 -16.36
C ASN A 205 -8.42 -9.39 -16.66
N GLN A 206 -7.98 -8.22 -16.17
CA GLN A 206 -8.62 -6.95 -16.54
C GLN A 206 -7.60 -5.90 -17.02
N PHE A 207 -7.37 -5.87 -18.34
CA PHE A 207 -6.37 -5.00 -18.99
C PHE A 207 -6.61 -3.49 -18.87
N PRO A 208 -7.83 -2.94 -18.87
CA PRO A 208 -8.01 -1.48 -18.80
C PRO A 208 -7.55 -0.88 -17.46
N ILE A 209 -8.04 -1.44 -16.35
CA ILE A 209 -7.68 -0.97 -15.01
C ILE A 209 -6.19 -1.14 -14.69
N LEU A 210 -5.57 -2.16 -15.29
CA LEU A 210 -4.16 -2.46 -15.17
C LEU A 210 -3.28 -1.27 -15.54
N GLN A 211 -3.57 -0.64 -16.68
CA GLN A 211 -2.83 0.52 -17.16
C GLN A 211 -3.04 1.72 -16.23
N GLU A 212 -4.28 2.02 -15.87
CA GLU A 212 -4.59 3.14 -14.95
C GLU A 212 -3.91 2.97 -13.58
N LEU A 213 -3.88 1.77 -13.01
CA LEU A 213 -3.21 1.50 -11.74
C LEU A 213 -1.67 1.63 -11.84
N VAL A 214 -1.10 1.31 -12.99
CA VAL A 214 0.34 1.54 -13.26
C VAL A 214 0.63 3.03 -13.33
N GLU A 215 -0.18 3.80 -14.05
CA GLU A 215 -0.06 5.27 -14.13
C GLU A 215 -0.22 5.93 -12.75
N PHE A 216 -1.23 5.51 -11.98
CA PHE A 216 -1.44 5.98 -10.61
C PHE A 216 -0.24 5.70 -9.71
N ARG A 217 0.34 4.50 -9.82
CA ARG A 217 1.55 4.12 -9.07
C ARG A 217 2.74 4.98 -9.42
N GLN A 218 2.97 5.19 -10.71
CA GLN A 218 4.06 6.00 -11.22
C GLN A 218 4.00 7.43 -10.67
N GLU A 219 2.82 8.03 -10.77
CA GLU A 219 2.59 9.36 -10.24
C GLU A 219 2.68 9.40 -8.71
N PHE A 220 2.14 8.38 -8.01
CA PHE A 220 2.26 8.26 -6.56
C PHE A 220 3.72 8.28 -6.12
N GLN A 221 4.60 7.52 -6.79
CA GLN A 221 6.02 7.48 -6.44
C GLN A 221 6.71 8.82 -6.66
N LEU A 222 6.43 9.52 -7.76
CA LEU A 222 6.98 10.85 -8.03
C LEU A 222 6.50 11.86 -6.99
N ARG A 223 5.21 11.87 -6.66
CA ARG A 223 4.65 12.73 -5.61
C ARG A 223 5.25 12.38 -4.24
N TYR A 224 5.33 11.09 -3.90
CA TYR A 224 5.89 10.62 -2.64
C TYR A 224 7.35 11.04 -2.48
N PHE A 225 8.19 10.83 -3.49
CA PHE A 225 9.58 11.29 -3.52
C PHE A 225 9.70 12.79 -3.23
N LYS A 226 8.85 13.61 -3.88
CA LYS A 226 8.86 15.07 -3.72
C LYS A 226 8.36 15.54 -2.35
N LEU A 227 7.64 14.70 -1.61
CA LEU A 227 7.05 15.02 -0.31
C LEU A 227 7.82 14.42 0.87
N LEU A 228 8.81 13.56 0.59
CA LEU A 228 9.67 12.94 1.60
C LEU A 228 10.54 13.95 2.35
N ASP A 229 10.92 15.08 1.74
CA ASP A 229 11.62 16.20 2.40
C ASP A 229 10.68 17.17 3.13
N GLN A 230 9.36 16.97 3.03
CA GLN A 230 8.32 17.84 3.59
C GLN A 230 7.44 17.08 4.59
N GLN A 231 6.21 16.76 4.20
CA GLN A 231 5.20 16.20 5.09
C GLN A 231 5.50 14.77 5.55
N PHE A 232 6.39 14.09 4.84
CA PHE A 232 6.81 12.73 5.16
C PHE A 232 8.26 12.66 5.69
N LYS A 233 8.85 13.81 6.07
CA LYS A 233 10.20 13.88 6.64
C LYS A 233 10.32 13.03 7.90
N GLU A 234 9.33 13.09 8.78
CA GLU A 234 9.34 12.38 10.06
C GLU A 234 9.04 10.88 9.93
N LEU A 235 8.71 10.37 8.73
CA LEU A 235 8.55 8.93 8.55
C LEU A 235 9.87 8.20 8.85
N PRO A 236 9.83 7.02 9.51
CA PRO A 236 11.01 6.19 9.68
C PRO A 236 11.68 5.91 8.33
N ILE A 237 13.01 5.99 8.27
CA ILE A 237 13.80 5.81 7.04
C ILE A 237 13.47 4.48 6.36
N ASN A 238 13.28 3.42 7.15
CA ASN A 238 12.93 2.10 6.62
C ASN A 238 11.56 2.07 5.93
N LEU A 239 10.58 2.79 6.48
CA LEU A 239 9.25 2.90 5.90
C LEU A 239 9.30 3.76 4.63
N GLY A 240 10.00 4.90 4.68
CA GLY A 240 10.27 5.75 3.53
C GLY A 240 10.86 4.97 2.35
N LEU A 241 11.87 4.14 2.65
CA LEU A 241 12.53 3.29 1.66
C LEU A 241 11.56 2.27 1.06
N LYS A 242 10.88 1.49 1.91
CA LYS A 242 9.98 0.42 1.47
C LYS A 242 8.80 0.91 0.64
N VAL A 243 8.31 2.14 0.87
CA VAL A 243 7.24 2.75 0.06
C VAL A 243 7.77 3.20 -1.30
N LEU A 244 8.98 3.76 -1.34
CA LEU A 244 9.59 4.31 -2.54
C LEU A 244 10.14 3.23 -3.50
N THR A 245 10.77 2.16 -2.99
CA THR A 245 11.50 1.16 -3.79
C THR A 245 10.62 0.07 -4.41
N LEU A 246 9.30 0.20 -4.45
CA LEU A 246 8.47 -0.78 -5.13
C LEU A 246 8.65 -0.67 -6.64
N GLN A 247 8.76 -1.82 -7.34
CA GLN A 247 8.99 -1.93 -8.77
C GLN A 247 8.16 -0.91 -9.55
N SER A 248 8.87 0.08 -10.11
CA SER A 248 8.34 1.02 -11.08
C SER A 248 8.99 0.70 -12.41
N GLN A 249 8.35 1.04 -13.51
CA GLN A 249 8.96 0.92 -14.85
C GLN A 249 9.52 2.25 -15.33
N LEU A 250 9.29 3.33 -14.56
CA LEU A 250 9.84 4.63 -14.89
C LEU A 250 11.32 4.67 -14.51
N LYS A 251 12.14 4.99 -15.52
CA LYS A 251 13.49 5.49 -15.33
C LYS A 251 13.45 6.97 -15.64
N GLN A 252 13.43 7.80 -14.61
CA GLN A 252 13.59 9.23 -14.82
C GLN A 252 15.08 9.50 -15.06
N GLU A 253 15.43 10.11 -16.19
CA GLU A 253 16.81 10.55 -16.42
C GLU A 253 17.07 11.83 -15.63
N VAL A 254 18.16 11.83 -14.88
CA VAL A 254 18.64 13.00 -14.14
C VAL A 254 19.95 13.42 -14.76
N GLN A 255 19.99 14.64 -15.28
CA GLN A 255 21.17 15.19 -15.91
C GLN A 255 22.07 15.87 -14.86
N PHE A 256 23.37 15.61 -14.96
CA PHE A 256 24.39 16.23 -14.13
C PHE A 256 25.38 16.98 -15.02
N THR A 257 25.72 18.21 -14.65
CA THR A 257 26.81 18.93 -15.32
C THR A 257 28.17 18.41 -14.85
N GLN A 258 29.20 18.55 -15.67
CA GLN A 258 30.57 18.14 -15.31
C GLN A 258 31.05 18.78 -13.99
N ASN A 259 30.67 20.02 -13.70
CA ASN A 259 31.02 20.69 -12.45
C ASN A 259 30.33 20.07 -11.23
N MET A 260 29.07 19.62 -11.36
CA MET A 260 28.38 18.89 -10.30
C MET A 260 29.09 17.57 -10.01
N VAL A 261 29.44 16.80 -11.06
CA VAL A 261 30.14 15.52 -10.92
C VAL A 261 31.50 15.70 -10.25
N LYS A 262 32.29 16.71 -10.66
CA LYS A 262 33.58 17.04 -10.02
C LYS A 262 33.42 17.33 -8.53
N ARG A 263 32.43 18.11 -8.11
CA ARG A 263 32.17 18.39 -6.67
C ARG A 263 31.87 17.10 -5.91
N VAL A 264 31.03 16.23 -6.47
CA VAL A 264 30.69 14.94 -5.87
C VAL A 264 31.91 14.01 -5.78
N GLN A 265 32.77 13.99 -6.81
CA GLN A 265 34.05 13.25 -6.77
C GLN A 265 34.96 13.73 -5.64
N GLN A 266 35.09 15.04 -5.43
CA GLN A 266 35.90 15.59 -4.33
C GLN A 266 35.31 15.28 -2.94
N TYR A 267 33.98 15.24 -2.83
CA TYR A 267 33.30 14.76 -1.61
C TYR A 267 33.60 13.28 -1.33
N VAL A 268 33.51 12.40 -2.33
CA VAL A 268 33.82 10.97 -2.17
C VAL A 268 35.28 10.74 -1.77
N LYS A 269 36.21 11.57 -2.27
CA LYS A 269 37.63 11.60 -1.86
C LYS A 269 37.86 12.19 -0.47
N ARG A 270 36.80 12.67 0.21
CA ARG A 270 36.83 13.35 1.51
C ARG A 270 37.67 14.62 1.55
N ILE A 271 37.76 15.32 0.42
CA ILE A 271 38.39 16.65 0.34
C ILE A 271 37.36 17.73 0.69
N LEU A 272 36.10 17.53 0.31
CA LEU A 272 34.99 18.42 0.62
C LEU A 272 34.04 17.80 1.64
N ASP A 273 33.41 18.64 2.45
CA ASP A 273 32.32 18.26 3.34
C ASP A 273 30.97 18.19 2.61
N PHE A 274 29.98 17.58 3.25
CA PHE A 274 28.65 17.39 2.66
C PHE A 274 27.95 18.72 2.32
N GLN A 275 28.18 19.80 3.07
CA GLN A 275 27.59 21.11 2.76
C GLN A 275 27.89 21.53 1.31
N ALA A 276 29.08 21.19 0.80
CA ALA A 276 29.52 21.53 -0.55
C ALA A 276 28.84 20.73 -1.67
N ILE A 277 28.02 19.73 -1.35
CA ILE A 277 27.18 18.99 -2.31
C ILE A 277 25.71 18.89 -1.85
N SER A 278 25.35 19.63 -0.80
CA SER A 278 24.03 19.51 -0.17
C SER A 278 22.88 20.01 -1.05
N ASP A 279 23.17 20.93 -1.97
CA ASP A 279 22.31 21.39 -3.07
C ASP A 279 22.01 20.26 -4.07
N LEU A 280 22.94 19.33 -4.28
CA LEU A 280 22.82 18.24 -5.25
C LEU A 280 22.11 16.99 -4.71
N ALA A 281 21.75 16.99 -3.42
CA ALA A 281 21.29 15.77 -2.78
C ALA A 281 19.95 15.27 -3.35
N LYS A 282 19.09 16.18 -3.82
CA LYS A 282 17.78 15.81 -4.38
C LYS A 282 17.93 15.13 -5.74
N GLU A 283 18.83 15.63 -6.59
CA GLU A 283 19.19 15.06 -7.88
C GLU A 283 19.86 13.69 -7.70
N ILE A 284 20.80 13.58 -6.75
CA ILE A 284 21.43 12.31 -6.38
C ILE A 284 20.36 11.31 -5.90
N GLY A 285 19.47 11.74 -5.02
CA GLY A 285 18.35 10.93 -4.54
C GLY A 285 17.43 10.46 -5.67
N ALA A 286 17.10 11.35 -6.61
CA ALA A 286 16.28 11.04 -7.77
C ALA A 286 16.97 10.00 -8.66
N TRP A 287 18.28 10.15 -8.90
CA TRP A 287 19.07 9.20 -9.68
C TRP A 287 19.10 7.80 -9.05
N PHE A 288 19.21 7.71 -7.73
CA PHE A 288 19.16 6.42 -7.04
C PHE A 288 17.77 5.81 -7.10
N PHE A 289 16.72 6.54 -6.71
CA PHE A 289 15.41 5.94 -6.46
C PHE A 289 14.45 6.00 -7.65
N LEU A 290 14.43 7.10 -8.41
CA LEU A 290 13.53 7.26 -9.56
C LEU A 290 14.11 6.67 -10.86
N SER A 291 15.43 6.48 -10.93
CA SER A 291 16.08 5.76 -12.03
C SER A 291 16.41 4.30 -11.68
N GLN A 292 15.98 3.84 -10.49
CA GLN A 292 16.18 2.46 -9.99
C GLN A 292 17.64 2.02 -9.81
N ASN A 293 18.58 2.97 -9.68
CA ASN A 293 19.98 2.66 -9.40
C ASN A 293 20.23 2.26 -7.93
N TYR A 294 19.25 2.37 -7.04
CA TYR A 294 19.34 1.99 -5.63
C TYR A 294 19.65 0.50 -5.43
N GLU A 295 19.33 -0.37 -6.40
CA GLU A 295 19.65 -1.81 -6.36
C GLU A 295 21.17 -2.08 -6.33
N LYS A 296 21.98 -1.12 -6.80
CA LYS A 296 23.45 -1.18 -6.75
C LYS A 296 24.00 -0.97 -5.33
N LEU A 297 23.16 -0.51 -4.41
CA LEU A 297 23.52 -0.23 -3.02
C LEU A 297 23.03 -1.37 -2.11
N ASN A 298 23.76 -1.64 -1.04
CA ASN A 298 23.23 -2.49 0.02
C ASN A 298 22.14 -1.77 0.84
N VAL A 299 21.33 -2.50 1.60
CA VAL A 299 20.17 -1.93 2.31
C VAL A 299 20.56 -0.78 3.28
N VAL A 300 21.71 -0.90 3.93
CA VAL A 300 22.23 0.14 4.87
C VAL A 300 22.59 1.42 4.11
N GLN A 301 23.23 1.30 2.95
CA GLN A 301 23.53 2.41 2.06
C GLN A 301 22.26 3.05 1.49
N GLN A 302 21.28 2.23 1.05
CA GLN A 302 19.98 2.74 0.59
C GLN A 302 19.29 3.59 1.67
N LYS A 303 19.28 3.10 2.92
CA LYS A 303 18.75 3.84 4.08
C LYS A 303 19.50 5.16 4.34
N ALA A 304 20.82 5.15 4.27
CA ALA A 304 21.60 6.37 4.44
C ALA A 304 21.31 7.39 3.33
N VAL A 305 21.26 6.96 2.07
CA VAL A 305 20.97 7.83 0.93
C VAL A 305 19.55 8.39 1.00
N ILE A 306 18.53 7.57 1.26
CA ILE A 306 17.16 8.08 1.35
C ILE A 306 16.99 9.04 2.53
N GLY A 307 17.57 8.73 3.70
CA GLY A 307 17.47 9.59 4.87
C GLY A 307 18.10 10.97 4.66
N VAL A 308 19.32 11.01 4.13
CA VAL A 308 20.07 12.27 3.95
C VAL A 308 19.65 13.00 2.67
N ALA A 309 19.59 12.30 1.53
CA ALA A 309 19.44 12.92 0.23
C ALA A 309 17.98 13.22 -0.14
N VAL A 310 17.04 12.36 0.31
CA VAL A 310 15.62 12.45 -0.04
C VAL A 310 14.78 13.01 1.10
N GLN A 311 14.87 12.45 2.32
CA GLN A 311 14.13 12.96 3.48
C GLN A 311 14.76 14.22 4.09
N ARG A 312 15.98 14.58 3.69
CA ARG A 312 16.70 15.76 4.20
C ARG A 312 16.85 15.75 5.72
N LYS A 313 17.02 14.56 6.30
CA LYS A 313 17.42 14.37 7.69
C LYS A 313 18.91 14.65 7.84
N THR A 314 19.31 15.11 9.01
CA THR A 314 20.71 15.30 9.37
C THR A 314 21.41 13.96 9.51
N PHE A 315 22.73 13.92 9.33
CA PHE A 315 23.51 12.70 9.56
C PHE A 315 23.33 12.14 10.98
N LEU A 316 23.07 12.99 11.98
CA LEU A 316 22.84 12.56 13.36
C LEU A 316 21.49 11.85 13.53
N GLU A 317 20.42 12.36 12.91
CA GLU A 317 19.12 11.70 12.92
C GLU A 317 19.20 10.35 12.20
N VAL A 318 19.85 10.33 11.04
CA VAL A 318 20.05 9.14 10.24
C VAL A 318 20.91 8.11 10.99
N SER A 319 22.00 8.53 11.64
CA SER A 319 22.86 7.61 12.40
C SER A 319 22.11 6.95 13.57
N LYS A 320 21.26 7.70 14.27
CA LYS A 320 20.40 7.17 15.34
C LYS A 320 19.40 6.13 14.81
N GLU A 321 18.72 6.40 13.70
CA GLU A 321 17.76 5.46 13.11
C GLU A 321 18.43 4.20 12.53
N LEU A 322 19.67 4.31 12.03
CA LEU A 322 20.44 3.16 11.57
C LEU A 322 21.12 2.39 12.71
N GLY A 323 21.23 2.96 13.91
CA GLY A 323 21.95 2.37 15.04
C GLY A 323 23.48 2.35 14.85
N VAL A 324 24.03 3.39 14.22
CA VAL A 324 25.48 3.53 13.94
C VAL A 324 26.00 4.88 14.42
N ASP A 325 27.32 5.01 14.55
CA ASP A 325 27.95 6.28 14.90
C ASP A 325 27.89 7.30 13.75
N LEU A 326 28.04 8.59 14.08
CA LEU A 326 27.97 9.68 13.10
C LEU A 326 28.98 9.51 11.96
N ASP A 327 30.24 9.22 12.30
CA ASP A 327 31.33 9.07 11.32
C ASP A 327 31.11 7.84 10.43
N GLN A 328 30.55 6.77 11.01
CA GLN A 328 30.16 5.58 10.25
C GLN A 328 29.03 5.89 9.28
N CYS A 329 28.01 6.66 9.71
CA CYS A 329 26.91 7.08 8.86
C CYS A 329 27.41 7.92 7.67
N GLN A 330 28.30 8.88 7.93
CA GLN A 330 28.95 9.68 6.87
C GLN A 330 29.77 8.79 5.93
N ALA A 331 30.50 7.81 6.46
CA ALA A 331 31.28 6.87 5.65
C ALA A 331 30.40 5.99 4.75
N ILE A 332 29.28 5.49 5.28
CA ILE A 332 28.29 4.70 4.55
C ILE A 332 27.70 5.52 3.40
N PHE A 333 27.30 6.77 3.69
CA PHE A 333 26.76 7.67 2.69
C PHE A 333 27.80 8.00 1.61
N ALA A 334 29.02 8.41 1.97
CA ALA A 334 30.09 8.68 1.02
C ALA A 334 30.42 7.47 0.13
N LYS A 335 30.43 6.26 0.71
CA LYS A 335 30.63 5.01 -0.06
C LYS A 335 29.49 4.76 -1.04
N ALA A 336 28.24 5.06 -0.66
CA ALA A 336 27.10 4.97 -1.56
C ALA A 336 27.21 5.99 -2.71
N ILE A 337 27.57 7.24 -2.42
CA ILE A 337 27.80 8.26 -3.45
C ILE A 337 28.97 7.90 -4.37
N GLY A 338 29.98 7.18 -3.87
CA GLY A 338 31.05 6.62 -4.70
C GLY A 338 30.55 5.64 -5.77
N VAL A 339 29.43 4.93 -5.54
CA VAL A 339 28.80 4.10 -6.57
C VAL A 339 28.19 4.97 -7.67
N PHE A 340 27.52 6.06 -7.30
CA PHE A 340 26.98 7.02 -8.26
C PHE A 340 28.06 7.59 -9.19
N VAL A 341 29.18 8.04 -8.62
CA VAL A 341 30.31 8.58 -9.41
C VAL A 341 30.85 7.56 -10.41
N LYS A 342 31.10 6.33 -9.96
CA LYS A 342 31.61 5.24 -10.83
C LYS A 342 30.67 4.91 -11.98
N GLU A 343 29.37 5.06 -11.80
CA GLU A 343 28.40 4.77 -12.83
C GLU A 343 28.30 5.91 -13.86
N LEU A 344 28.47 7.17 -13.44
CA LEU A 344 28.55 8.29 -14.39
C LEU A 344 29.81 8.21 -15.26
N GLU A 345 30.95 7.81 -14.68
CA GLU A 345 32.22 7.64 -15.40
C GLU A 345 32.22 6.50 -16.44
N LYS A 346 31.24 5.58 -16.41
CA LYS A 346 31.08 4.52 -17.42
C LYS A 346 30.29 4.95 -18.66
N VAL A 347 29.52 6.04 -18.53
CA VAL A 347 28.62 6.54 -19.57
C VAL A 347 29.29 7.62 -20.41
N GLU A 348 30.32 8.27 -19.87
CA GLU A 348 31.31 9.07 -20.61
C GLU A 348 32.36 8.17 -21.27
#